data_AF-A0A954FBT2-F1
#
_entry.id   AF-A0A954FBT2-F1
#
_cell.length_a   1.000
_cell.length_b   1.000
_cell.length_c   1.000
_cell.angle_alpha   90.00
_cell.angle_beta   90.00
_cell.angle_gamma   90.00
#
_symmetry.space_group_name_H-M   'P 1'
#
loop_
_entity.id
_entity.type
_entity.pdbx_description
1 polymer ?
#
loop_
_entity_poly.entity_id
_entity_poly.type
_entity_poly.pdbx_seq_one_letter_code
_entity_poly.pdbx_strand_id
1 'polypeptide(L)'
;MLVLVTSLLQAEEIKTPRSLDDRVKIELFASEPDIVTVTGLTVDQQNRVYVVESHTHFRPENYQGPKADRIRLLQDTTGDGHADRIQTFYEGSTETMNVAAHPDG
;
A
#
# COMPACT_ATOMS: atom_id res chain seq x y z
N MET A 1 30.64 2.19 29.45
CA MET A 1 30.29 0.96 28.71
C MET A 1 28.80 1.02 28.43
N LEU A 2 28.44 1.46 27.23
CA LEU A 2 27.05 1.67 26.80
C LEU A 2 26.63 0.45 25.98
N VAL A 3 25.65 -0.32 26.44
CA VAL A 3 25.13 -1.48 25.69
C VAL A 3 23.98 -0.99 24.83
N LEU A 4 24.22 -0.81 23.53
CA LEU A 4 23.16 -0.73 22.53
C LEU A 4 22.55 -2.12 22.40
N VAL A 5 21.29 -2.28 22.83
CA VAL A 5 20.50 -3.47 22.51
C VAL A 5 19.78 -3.20 21.20
N THR A 6 20.47 -3.45 20.08
CA THR A 6 19.82 -3.62 18.78
C THR A 6 19.13 -4.98 18.76
N SER A 7 17.92 -5.01 19.32
CA SER A 7 16.97 -6.09 19.05
C SER A 7 16.56 -5.99 17.58
N LEU A 8 17.30 -6.66 16.70
CA LEU A 8 16.81 -7.04 15.38
C LEU A 8 15.59 -7.94 15.61
N LEU A 9 14.39 -7.36 15.54
CA LEU A 9 13.20 -8.15 15.23
C LEU A 9 13.49 -8.81 13.88
N GLN A 10 13.78 -10.12 13.89
CA GLN A 10 13.69 -10.89 12.67
C GLN A 10 12.22 -10.86 12.26
N ALA A 11 11.92 -10.09 11.22
CA ALA A 11 10.63 -10.20 10.56
C ALA A 11 10.45 -11.66 10.16
N GLU A 12 9.34 -12.27 10.58
CA GLU A 12 8.97 -13.61 10.15
C GLU A 12 8.91 -13.63 8.62
N GLU A 13 9.47 -14.66 7.99
CA GLU A 13 9.51 -14.75 6.53
C GLU A 13 8.07 -14.76 6.00
N ILE A 14 7.65 -13.70 5.31
CA ILE A 14 6.31 -13.61 4.74
C ILE A 14 6.23 -14.64 3.62
N LYS A 15 5.48 -15.72 3.86
CA LYS A 15 5.19 -16.69 2.81
C LYS A 15 4.33 -16.03 1.74
N THR A 16 4.96 -15.67 0.63
CA THR A 16 4.25 -15.05 -0.51
C THR A 16 3.13 -15.97 -1.00
N PRO A 17 1.91 -15.42 -1.21
CA PRO A 17 0.84 -16.18 -1.80
C PRO A 17 1.23 -16.69 -3.18
N ARG A 18 0.79 -17.91 -3.50
CA ARG A 18 0.91 -18.48 -4.85
C ARG A 18 -0.48 -18.67 -5.45
N SER A 19 -0.56 -18.54 -6.76
CA SER A 19 -1.75 -18.98 -7.49
C SER A 19 -1.91 -20.50 -7.40
N LEU A 20 -3.15 -20.98 -7.48
CA LEU A 20 -3.46 -22.39 -7.73
C LEU A 20 -3.49 -22.72 -9.22
N ASP A 21 -3.54 -21.70 -10.09
CA ASP A 21 -3.37 -21.80 -11.53
C ASP A 21 -1.92 -21.46 -11.89
N ASP A 22 -1.18 -22.44 -12.41
CA ASP A 22 0.24 -22.32 -12.74
C ASP A 22 0.52 -21.34 -13.90
N ARG A 23 -0.53 -20.87 -14.60
CA ARG A 23 -0.41 -19.83 -15.64
C ARG A 23 -0.37 -18.41 -15.05
N VAL A 24 -0.64 -18.26 -13.76
CA VAL A 24 -0.72 -16.97 -13.07
C VAL A 24 0.41 -16.86 -12.05
N LYS A 25 1.19 -15.79 -12.16
CA LYS A 25 2.23 -15.43 -11.20
C LYS A 25 1.70 -14.34 -10.27
N ILE A 26 2.02 -14.45 -8.98
CA ILE A 26 1.73 -13.41 -7.98
C ILE A 26 3.07 -12.84 -7.54
N GLU A 27 3.21 -11.52 -7.62
CA GLU A 27 4.43 -10.79 -7.25
C GLU A 27 4.08 -9.60 -6.36
N LEU A 28 5.06 -9.17 -5.56
CA LEU A 28 4.90 -8.02 -4.69
C LEU A 28 5.07 -6.73 -5.51
N PHE A 29 3.99 -5.95 -5.64
CA PHE A 29 4.04 -4.66 -6.36
C PHE A 29 4.54 -3.50 -5.50
N ALA A 30 4.06 -3.41 -4.26
CA ALA A 30 4.45 -2.42 -3.26
C ALA A 30 4.14 -2.93 -1.85
N SER A 31 4.86 -2.44 -0.84
CA SER A 31 4.67 -2.78 0.57
C SER A 31 4.92 -1.57 1.46
N GLU A 32 4.88 -1.78 2.77
CA GLU A 32 5.47 -0.83 3.71
C GLU A 32 6.97 -0.63 3.42
N PRO A 33 7.54 0.56 3.72
CA PRO A 33 6.87 1.75 4.26
C PRO A 33 6.15 2.61 3.20
N ASP A 34 6.21 2.23 1.93
CA ASP A 34 5.70 3.04 0.83
C ASP A 34 4.17 3.19 0.82
N ILE A 35 3.48 2.10 1.14
CA ILE A 35 2.04 2.05 1.38
C ILE A 35 1.70 1.36 2.70
N VAL A 36 0.67 1.84 3.38
CA VAL A 36 0.24 1.32 4.69
C VAL A 36 -1.28 1.29 4.83
N THR A 37 -1.78 0.43 5.74
CA THR A 37 -3.21 0.40 6.12
C THR A 37 -4.17 0.32 4.92
N VAL A 38 -3.85 -0.54 3.95
CA VAL A 38 -4.58 -0.64 2.68
C VAL A 38 -5.97 -1.26 2.88
N THR A 39 -7.01 -0.59 2.39
CA THR A 39 -8.41 -1.07 2.44
C THR A 39 -9.00 -1.39 1.08
N GLY A 40 -8.59 -0.68 0.03
CA GLY A 40 -9.05 -0.91 -1.33
C GLY A 40 -8.11 -0.32 -2.38
N LEU A 41 -8.24 -0.80 -3.62
CA LEU A 41 -7.44 -0.34 -4.75
C LEU A 41 -8.21 -0.44 -6.06
N THR A 42 -7.78 0.34 -7.05
CA THR A 42 -8.21 0.23 -8.45
C THR A 42 -7.04 0.48 -9.38
N VAL A 43 -7.14 -0.01 -10.62
CA VAL A 43 -6.21 0.30 -11.71
C VAL A 43 -6.94 1.15 -12.74
N ASP A 44 -6.31 2.20 -13.25
CA ASP A 44 -6.87 3.04 -14.30
C ASP A 44 -6.43 2.62 -15.71
N GLN A 45 -6.91 3.35 -16.73
CA GLN A 45 -6.58 3.06 -18.14
C GLN A 45 -5.11 3.29 -18.50
N GLN A 46 -4.36 4.02 -17.68
CA GLN A 46 -2.93 4.26 -17.86
C GLN A 46 -2.06 3.28 -17.07
N ASN A 47 -2.66 2.18 -16.56
CA ASN A 47 -2.00 1.17 -15.71
C ASN A 47 -1.42 1.74 -14.42
N ARG A 48 -1.98 2.83 -13.90
CA ARG A 48 -1.61 3.37 -12.59
C ARG A 48 -2.48 2.74 -11.52
N VAL A 49 -1.90 2.46 -10.36
CA VAL A 49 -2.62 1.85 -9.23
C VAL A 49 -2.97 2.93 -8.21
N TYR A 50 -4.25 3.05 -7.90
CA TYR A 50 -4.74 3.90 -6.83
C TYR A 50 -5.02 3.04 -5.60
N VAL A 51 -4.44 3.40 -4.46
CA VAL A 51 -4.54 2.63 -3.22
C VAL A 51 -5.12 3.53 -2.13
N VAL A 52 -6.14 3.05 -1.42
CA VAL A 52 -6.66 3.72 -0.22
C VAL A 52 -5.83 3.31 0.99
N GLU A 53 -5.28 4.29 1.70
CA GLU A 53 -4.73 4.12 3.04
C GLU A 53 -5.75 4.65 4.06
N SER A 54 -6.38 3.76 4.83
CA SER A 54 -7.30 4.17 5.89
C SER A 54 -6.60 4.30 7.22
N HIS A 55 -6.52 5.54 7.71
CA HIS A 55 -5.87 5.92 8.97
C HIS A 55 -6.86 6.27 10.08
N THR A 56 -8.14 6.34 9.74
CA THR A 56 -9.20 6.87 10.61
C THR A 56 -10.18 5.79 11.09
N HIS A 57 -10.33 4.68 10.36
CA HIS A 57 -11.23 3.60 10.79
C HIS A 57 -10.67 2.88 12.03
N PHE A 58 -11.44 2.90 13.13
CA PHE A 58 -11.05 2.36 14.45
C PHE A 58 -9.67 2.80 14.94
N ARG A 59 -9.34 4.08 14.70
CA ARG A 59 -8.04 4.64 15.05
C ARG A 59 -7.71 4.52 16.55
N PRO A 60 -6.62 3.81 16.93
CA PRO A 60 -6.15 3.79 18.32
C PRO A 60 -5.61 5.16 18.78
N GLU A 61 -5.73 5.47 20.07
CA GLU A 61 -5.26 6.74 20.64
C GLU A 61 -3.75 7.00 20.41
N ASN A 62 -2.95 5.93 20.40
CA ASN A 62 -1.49 5.99 20.21
C ASN A 62 -1.03 5.82 18.76
N TYR A 63 -1.93 5.85 17.78
CA TYR A 63 -1.57 5.64 16.38
C TYR A 63 -0.86 6.86 15.76
N GLN A 64 0.36 6.63 15.27
CA GLN A 64 1.26 7.65 14.69
C GLN A 64 1.14 7.75 13.16
N GLY A 65 -0.09 7.69 12.63
CA GLY A 65 -0.36 7.90 11.20
C GLY A 65 -0.98 9.27 10.88
N PRO A 66 -1.22 9.57 9.60
CA PRO A 66 -1.95 10.75 9.12
C PRO A 66 -3.31 10.95 9.80
N LYS A 67 -3.80 12.19 9.90
CA LYS A 67 -5.09 12.49 10.54
C LYS A 67 -6.31 12.18 9.67
N ALA A 68 -6.11 12.05 8.37
CA ALA A 68 -7.12 11.73 7.39
C ALA A 68 -6.67 10.52 6.56
N ASP A 69 -7.62 9.89 5.90
CA ASP A 69 -7.35 8.84 4.92
C ASP A 69 -6.75 9.45 3.65
N ARG A 70 -5.99 8.63 2.94
CA ARG A 70 -5.28 9.01 1.73
C ARG A 70 -5.62 8.09 0.57
N ILE A 71 -5.58 8.64 -0.63
CA ILE A 71 -5.47 7.85 -1.85
C ILE A 71 -4.07 8.08 -2.39
N ARG A 72 -3.31 6.99 -2.51
CA ARG A 72 -1.96 6.96 -3.08
C ARG A 72 -2.05 6.58 -4.55
N LEU A 73 -1.22 7.20 -5.38
CA LEU A 73 -1.03 6.87 -6.78
C LEU A 73 0.34 6.22 -6.94
N LEU A 74 0.34 4.98 -7.39
CA LEU A 74 1.53 4.16 -7.61
C LEU A 74 1.69 3.91 -9.11
N GLN A 75 2.92 3.99 -9.58
CA GLN A 75 3.28 3.71 -10.97
C GLN A 75 4.57 2.89 -11.01
N ASP A 76 4.60 1.93 -11.93
CA ASP A 76 5.83 1.29 -12.42
C ASP A 76 6.22 1.97 -13.74
N THR A 77 7.30 2.75 -13.69
CA THR A 77 7.89 3.49 -14.81
C THR A 77 9.11 2.79 -15.40
N THR A 78 9.63 1.76 -14.73
CA THR A 78 10.79 0.96 -15.16
C THR A 78 10.36 -0.32 -15.91
N GLY A 79 9.12 -0.76 -15.72
CA GLY A 79 8.54 -1.98 -16.29
C GLY A 79 9.00 -3.27 -15.61
N ASP A 80 9.52 -3.18 -14.38
CA ASP A 80 10.03 -4.35 -13.64
C ASP A 80 8.98 -5.03 -12.76
N GLY A 81 7.75 -4.52 -12.76
CA GLY A 81 6.65 -5.05 -11.96
C GLY A 81 6.62 -4.53 -10.52
N HIS A 82 7.42 -3.51 -10.19
CA HIS A 82 7.42 -2.84 -8.89
C HIS A 82 7.09 -1.35 -9.04
N ALA A 83 6.36 -0.79 -8.07
CA ALA A 83 6.09 0.65 -8.07
C ALA A 83 7.37 1.43 -7.70
N ASP A 84 7.85 2.30 -8.59
CA ASP A 84 8.98 3.21 -8.31
C ASP A 84 8.53 4.67 -8.08
N ARG A 85 7.33 5.03 -8.55
CA ARG A 85 6.78 6.37 -8.35
C ARG A 85 5.51 6.32 -7.53
N ILE A 86 5.58 6.88 -6.34
CA ILE A 86 4.48 6.84 -5.35
C ILE A 86 4.23 8.25 -4.82
N GLN A 87 2.99 8.71 -4.94
CA GLN A 87 2.59 10.05 -4.49
C GLN A 87 1.19 10.04 -3.85
N THR A 88 0.90 11.03 -2.99
CA THR A 88 -0.47 11.25 -2.52
C THR A 88 -1.28 11.90 -3.62
N PHE A 89 -2.33 11.22 -4.08
CA PHE A 89 -3.29 11.75 -5.06
C PHE A 89 -4.38 12.59 -4.37
N TYR A 90 -4.86 12.11 -3.22
CA TYR A 90 -5.87 12.77 -2.42
C TYR A 90 -5.63 12.51 -0.93
N GLU A 91 -5.94 13.49 -0.09
CA GLU A 91 -5.96 13.38 1.37
C GLU A 91 -7.14 14.19 1.90
N GLY A 92 -7.88 13.65 2.87
CA GLY A 92 -8.94 14.40 3.55
C GLY A 92 -10.23 13.62 3.80
N SER A 93 -10.33 12.38 3.32
CA SER A 93 -11.47 11.52 3.63
C SER A 93 -11.32 10.81 4.99
N THR A 94 -12.38 10.14 5.41
CA THR A 94 -12.45 9.39 6.67
C THR A 94 -13.12 8.05 6.42
N GLU A 95 -12.66 7.01 7.12
CA GLU A 95 -13.19 5.64 7.09
C GLU A 95 -13.39 5.10 5.67
N THR A 96 -12.46 5.43 4.77
CA THR A 96 -12.52 5.10 3.35
C THR A 96 -12.14 3.65 3.13
N MET A 97 -13.07 2.86 2.59
CA MET A 97 -12.89 1.42 2.41
C MET A 97 -12.55 1.01 0.98
N ASN A 98 -12.87 1.82 -0.02
CA ASN A 98 -12.65 1.46 -1.42
C ASN A 98 -12.55 2.68 -2.34
N VAL A 99 -12.03 2.46 -3.55
CA VAL A 99 -11.90 3.44 -4.64
C VAL A 99 -12.19 2.73 -5.96
N ALA A 100 -12.78 3.44 -6.92
CA ALA A 100 -13.00 2.93 -8.27
C ALA A 100 -12.59 3.99 -9.29
N ALA A 101 -11.95 3.56 -10.38
CA ALA A 101 -11.70 4.40 -11.53
C ALA A 101 -12.96 4.49 -12.38
N HIS A 102 -13.32 5.69 -12.84
CA HIS A 102 -14.42 5.85 -13.79
C HIS A 102 -13.99 5.28 -15.17
N PRO A 103 -14.91 4.70 -15.96
CA PRO A 103 -14.57 4.17 -17.28
C PRO A 103 -13.97 5.17 -18.26
N ASP A 104 -14.17 6.48 -18.03
CA ASP A 104 -13.63 7.56 -18.88
C ASP A 104 -12.30 8.14 -18.36
N GLY A 105 -11.72 7.53 -17.32
CA GLY A 105 -10.57 8.08 -16.58
C GLY A 105 -10.98 9.14 -15.56
#